data_AF-A0A9E6Z930-F1
#
_entry.id   AF-A0A9E6Z930-F1
#
_cell.length_a   1.000
_cell.length_b   1.000
_cell.length_c   1.000
_cell.angle_alpha   90.00
_cell.angle_beta   90.00
_cell.angle_gamma   90.00
#
_symmetry.space_group_name_H-M   'P 1'
#
loop_
_entity.id
_entity.type
_entity.pdbx_description
1 polymer ?
#
loop_
_entity_poly.entity_id
_entity_poly.type
_entity_poly.pdbx_seq_one_letter_code
_entity_poly.pdbx_strand_id
1 'polypeptide(L)'
;MQGVTTSSTANLISTLSLKGKKWVLNQPSEVSVLNLIQKYNFPEVVAHLIAQRCPEHLDVHKFLSTKIKDYFQDPFSLKDMPQGH
;
A
#
# COMPACT_ATOMS: atom_id res chain seq x y z
N MET A 1 8.12 47.62 -28.90
CA MET A 1 7.83 47.99 -27.50
C MET A 1 6.63 47.17 -27.04
N GLN A 2 6.78 46.43 -25.93
CA GLN A 2 5.76 45.86 -25.02
C GLN A 2 4.76 44.85 -25.65
N GLY A 3 4.61 43.58 -25.26
CA GLY A 3 4.96 42.87 -24.04
C GLY A 3 3.76 42.82 -23.09
N VAL A 4 2.89 41.80 -23.15
CA VAL A 4 2.08 41.31 -22.02
C VAL A 4 1.71 39.83 -22.25
N THR A 5 2.34 38.95 -21.49
CA THR A 5 1.85 37.61 -21.13
C THR A 5 0.81 37.76 -20.02
N THR A 6 -0.29 36.98 -20.05
CA THR A 6 -1.20 36.61 -18.92
C THR A 6 -2.52 36.08 -19.53
N SER A 7 -3.12 34.94 -19.17
CA SER A 7 -2.94 34.05 -18.03
C SER A 7 -3.38 32.64 -18.42
N SER A 8 -2.44 31.70 -18.49
CA SER A 8 -2.71 30.25 -18.49
C SER A 8 -2.92 29.79 -17.06
N THR A 9 -4.05 30.16 -16.45
CA THR A 9 -4.44 29.75 -15.09
C THR A 9 -5.82 29.12 -15.11
N ALA A 10 -6.07 28.24 -16.07
CA ALA A 10 -7.20 27.34 -16.02
C ALA A 10 -6.85 26.20 -15.05
N ASN A 11 -7.29 26.32 -13.81
CA ASN A 11 -7.60 25.23 -12.88
C ASN A 11 -6.75 23.97 -13.02
N LEU A 12 -5.49 24.02 -12.56
CA LEU A 12 -4.82 22.81 -12.13
C LEU A 12 -5.50 22.36 -10.84
N ILE A 13 -6.37 21.35 -10.93
CA ILE A 13 -6.83 20.59 -9.76
C ILE A 13 -5.57 20.26 -8.95
N SER A 14 -5.39 20.94 -7.82
CA SER A 14 -4.18 20.83 -6.99
C SER A 14 -4.13 19.42 -6.39
N THR A 15 -3.52 18.48 -7.10
CA THR A 15 -3.22 17.13 -6.59
C THR A 15 -2.19 17.16 -5.46
N LEU A 16 -1.61 18.33 -5.19
CA LEU A 16 -0.67 18.59 -4.11
C LEU A 16 -1.40 19.15 -2.88
N SER A 17 -0.94 18.74 -1.71
CA SER A 17 -1.33 19.31 -0.43
C SER A 17 -0.74 20.71 -0.26
N LEU A 18 -1.20 21.44 0.77
CA LEU A 18 -0.65 22.75 1.17
C LEU A 18 0.87 22.71 1.44
N LYS A 19 1.44 21.53 1.73
CA LYS A 19 2.89 21.31 1.92
C LYS A 19 3.58 20.70 0.68
N GLY A 20 2.92 20.68 -0.47
CA GLY A 20 3.46 20.13 -1.71
C GLY A 20 3.49 18.60 -1.79
N LYS A 21 2.71 17.87 -0.97
CA LYS A 21 2.65 16.39 -1.01
C LYS A 21 1.54 15.92 -1.95
N LYS A 22 1.83 14.96 -2.82
CA LYS A 22 0.82 14.40 -3.73
C LYS A 22 -0.12 13.44 -2.98
N TRP A 23 -1.42 13.61 -3.19
CA TRP A 23 -2.42 12.62 -2.77
C TRP A 23 -2.46 11.48 -3.79
N VAL A 24 -2.26 10.26 -3.32
CA VAL A 24 -2.26 9.06 -4.17
C VAL A 24 -3.21 8.05 -3.57
N LEU A 25 -4.16 7.58 -4.38
CA LEU A 25 -5.03 6.45 -4.09
C LEU A 25 -4.91 5.46 -5.23
N ASN A 26 -4.30 4.32 -4.98
CA ASN A 26 -4.20 3.25 -5.98
C ASN A 26 -5.53 2.50 -6.04
N GLN A 27 -6.11 2.35 -7.22
CA GLN A 27 -7.31 1.55 -7.39
C GLN A 27 -6.92 0.09 -7.64
N PRO A 28 -7.37 -0.87 -6.81
CA PRO A 28 -7.13 -2.29 -7.07
C PRO A 28 -7.98 -2.76 -8.25
N SER A 29 -7.57 -3.86 -8.88
CA SER A 29 -8.38 -4.54 -9.89
C SER A 29 -9.70 -5.03 -9.28
N GLU A 30 -10.82 -4.74 -9.93
CA GLU A 30 -12.15 -5.21 -9.53
C GLU A 30 -12.20 -6.74 -9.42
N VAL A 31 -11.52 -7.44 -10.33
CA VAL A 31 -11.43 -8.91 -10.32
C VAL A 31 -10.78 -9.40 -9.04
N SER A 32 -9.72 -8.74 -8.58
CA SER A 32 -9.02 -9.09 -7.34
C SER A 32 -9.90 -8.84 -6.12
N VAL A 33 -10.66 -7.74 -6.10
CA VAL A 33 -11.61 -7.42 -5.02
C VAL A 33 -12.72 -8.46 -4.95
N LEU A 34 -13.35 -8.79 -6.08
CA LEU A 34 -14.43 -9.79 -6.14
C LEU A 34 -13.95 -11.17 -5.67
N ASN A 35 -12.74 -11.57 -6.09
CA ASN A 35 -12.15 -12.83 -5.64
C ASN A 35 -11.97 -12.86 -4.11
N LEU A 36 -11.55 -11.74 -3.49
CA LEU A 36 -11.40 -11.65 -2.04
C LEU A 36 -12.74 -11.72 -1.31
N ILE A 37 -13.77 -11.05 -1.83
CA ILE A 37 -15.13 -11.12 -1.27
C ILE A 37 -15.65 -12.55 -1.34
N GLN A 38 -15.56 -13.20 -2.50
CA GLN A 38 -16.09 -14.55 -2.68
C GLN A 38 -15.32 -15.61 -1.88
N LYS A 39 -13.99 -15.51 -1.85
CA LYS A 39 -13.12 -16.51 -1.22
C LYS A 39 -13.11 -16.43 0.29
N TYR A 40 -13.14 -15.22 0.86
CA TYR A 40 -12.96 -15.00 2.29
C TYR A 40 -14.17 -14.35 2.98
N ASN A 41 -15.24 -14.07 2.22
CA ASN A 41 -16.45 -13.40 2.69
C ASN A 41 -16.18 -12.05 3.38
N PHE A 42 -15.17 -11.31 2.88
CA PHE A 42 -14.87 -9.99 3.41
C PHE A 42 -15.89 -8.95 2.95
N PRO A 43 -16.21 -7.95 3.78
CA PRO A 43 -16.90 -6.76 3.32
C PRO A 43 -16.11 -6.08 2.20
N GLU A 44 -16.80 -5.47 1.23
CA GLU A 44 -16.20 -4.86 0.04
C GLU A 44 -15.09 -3.86 0.36
N VAL A 45 -15.31 -2.99 1.36
CA VAL A 45 -14.30 -2.01 1.81
C VAL A 45 -13.03 -2.71 2.31
N VAL A 46 -13.17 -3.81 3.03
CA VAL A 46 -12.03 -4.60 3.54
C VAL A 46 -11.33 -5.30 2.39
N ALA A 47 -12.07 -5.87 1.44
CA ALA A 47 -11.51 -6.48 0.24
C ALA A 47 -10.73 -5.48 -0.63
N HIS A 48 -11.22 -4.24 -0.78
CA HIS A 48 -10.50 -3.16 -1.45
C HIS A 48 -9.17 -2.84 -0.75
N LEU A 49 -9.18 -2.70 0.57
CA LEU A 49 -7.98 -2.42 1.36
C LEU A 49 -6.96 -3.56 1.27
N ILE A 50 -7.43 -4.82 1.31
CA ILE A 50 -6.58 -5.99 1.16
C ILE A 50 -6.01 -6.06 -0.25
N ALA A 51 -6.81 -5.87 -1.30
CA ALA A 51 -6.31 -5.86 -2.67
C ALA A 51 -5.28 -4.75 -2.94
N GLN A 52 -5.37 -3.62 -2.22
CA GLN A 52 -4.40 -2.53 -2.32
C GLN A 52 -3.08 -2.81 -1.60
N ARG A 53 -3.08 -3.64 -0.55
CA ARG A 53 -1.93 -3.76 0.37
C ARG A 53 -1.34 -5.16 0.49
N CYS A 54 -2.14 -6.19 0.34
CA CYS A 54 -1.71 -7.58 0.40
C CYS A 54 -1.05 -7.95 -0.93
N PRO A 55 0.22 -8.40 -0.93
CA PRO A 55 0.85 -8.91 -2.14
C PRO A 55 0.09 -10.13 -2.67
N GLU A 56 -0.03 -10.26 -4.00
CA GLU A 56 -0.77 -11.36 -4.64
C GLU A 56 -0.26 -12.76 -4.27
N HIS A 57 1.03 -12.87 -3.97
CA HIS A 57 1.70 -14.13 -3.62
C HIS A 57 1.57 -14.51 -2.14
N LEU A 58 1.03 -13.61 -1.29
CA LEU A 58 0.92 -13.83 0.14
C LEU A 58 -0.51 -14.24 0.50
N ASP A 59 -0.63 -15.27 1.33
CA ASP A 59 -1.94 -15.62 1.90
C ASP A 59 -2.47 -14.46 2.74
N VAL A 60 -3.73 -14.08 2.50
CA VAL A 60 -4.41 -12.96 3.15
C VAL A 60 -4.52 -13.18 4.65
N HIS A 61 -4.79 -14.41 5.09
CA HIS A 61 -4.84 -14.70 6.52
C HIS A 61 -3.47 -14.52 7.15
N LYS A 62 -2.42 -15.05 6.50
CA LYS A 62 -1.05 -14.86 6.95
C LYS A 62 -0.69 -13.37 7.01
N PHE A 63 -1.01 -12.59 5.97
CA PHE A 63 -0.79 -11.14 5.93
C PHE A 63 -1.41 -10.45 7.16
N LEU A 64 -2.67 -10.73 7.46
CA LEU A 64 -3.40 -10.11 8.58
C LEU A 64 -2.94 -10.60 9.96
N SER A 65 -2.45 -11.84 10.06
CA SER A 65 -2.06 -12.46 11.32
C SER A 65 -0.55 -12.69 11.46
N THR A 66 0.27 -11.93 10.74
CA THR A 66 1.72 -12.16 10.74
C THR A 66 2.27 -11.86 12.14
N LYS A 67 3.09 -12.77 12.67
CA LYS A 67 3.80 -12.58 13.94
C LYS A 67 5.19 -12.03 13.68
N ILE A 68 5.76 -11.32 14.66
CA ILE A 68 7.15 -10.84 14.61
C ILE A 68 8.09 -11.96 14.13
N LYS A 69 8.01 -13.14 14.74
CA LYS A 69 8.86 -14.29 14.43
C LYS A 69 8.80 -14.78 12.98
N ASP A 70 7.74 -14.46 12.23
CA ASP A 70 7.59 -14.91 10.84
C ASP A 70 8.47 -14.10 9.88
N TYR A 71 8.98 -12.93 10.33
CA TYR A 71 9.88 -12.07 9.57
C TYR A 71 11.35 -12.18 9.96
N PHE A 72 11.65 -12.74 11.14
CA PHE A 72 13.01 -12.89 11.62
C PHE A 72 13.52 -14.30 11.30
N GLN A 73 14.72 -14.38 10.75
CA GLN A 73 15.45 -15.65 10.74
C GLN A 73 15.82 -16.04 12.17
N ASP A 74 16.23 -17.30 12.36
CA ASP A 74 16.67 -17.77 13.66
C ASP A 74 17.72 -16.79 14.23
N PRO A 75 17.48 -16.16 15.39
CA PRO A 75 18.43 -15.24 15.98
C PRO A 75 19.84 -15.86 16.08
N PHE A 76 19.95 -17.16 16.34
CA PHE A 76 21.23 -17.87 16.44
C PHE A 76 21.90 -18.13 15.08
N SER A 77 21.20 -17.92 13.97
CA SER A 77 21.77 -17.94 12.63
C SER A 77 22.41 -16.61 12.20
N LEU A 78 22.25 -15.54 13.00
CA LEU A 78 22.89 -14.26 12.73
C LEU A 78 24.37 -14.33 13.11
N LYS A 79 25.24 -14.05 12.13
CA LYS A 79 26.70 -14.19 12.19
C LYS A 79 27.37 -13.57 13.43
N ASP A 80 26.77 -12.52 13.98
CA ASP A 80 27.33 -11.73 15.08
C ASP A 80 26.48 -11.80 16.37
N MET A 81 25.49 -12.71 16.46
CA MET A 81 24.71 -12.89 17.67
C MET A 81 25.48 -13.77 18.67
N PRO A 82 25.73 -13.33 19.92
CA PRO A 82 26.42 -14.14 20.90
C PRO A 82 25.62 -15.43 21.13
N GLN A 83 26.26 -16.58 20.90
CA GLN A 83 25.68 -17.87 21.24
C GLN A 83 25.51 -17.91 22.76
N GLY A 84 24.26 -18.03 23.22
CA GLY A 84 23.96 -18.13 24.64
C GLY A 84 24.67 -19.35 25.23
N HIS A 85 25.38 -19.15 26.33
CA HIS A 85 25.96 -20.21 27.16
C HIS A 85 24.88 -21.15 27.72
#